data_AF-A0A196NBH6-F1
#
_entry.id   AF-A0A196NBH6-F1
#
_cell.length_a   1.000
_cell.length_b   1.000
_cell.length_c   1.000
_cell.angle_alpha   90.00
_cell.angle_beta   90.00
_cell.angle_gamma   90.00
#
_symmetry.space_group_name_H-M   'P 1'
#
loop_
_entity.id
_entity.type
_entity.pdbx_description
1 polymer ?
#
loop_
_entity_poly.entity_id
_entity_poly.type
_entity_poly.pdbx_seq_one_letter_code
_entity_poly.pdbx_strand_id
1 'polypeptide(L)'
;MARKRTNTEVQGLLALDCPLRGDIHGDRSVMDFPFFALEKKPQTGIIEHKIGNVSITIRAGEGGIATMYDKEIILYVASIIFEQKARGMALSQEITFTAHDFFRATGTPNPGKRDYARFTDAMSRLQGTQIQTNLKTGGAGHRGWFSWVENAQVIYNDMPEGYERLQAVKIRLCDFLFRAIERDVSMYSYHHEYFKLGLIERRLYEIARSHCDEGPFEVDLESLLKTVGSRSALRRFKQHISDIQHSDSLPHYSIAMRDEIDGNRVRARANETIVTFSERPPTAECPYVQQTLEAIA
;
A
#
# COMPACT_ATOMS: atom_id res chain seq x y z
N MET A 1 -52.68 -3.43 23.67
CA MET A 1 -52.42 -2.35 22.68
C MET A 1 -50.98 -1.89 22.83
N ALA A 2 -50.06 -2.43 22.03
CA ALA A 2 -48.64 -2.09 22.06
C ALA A 2 -48.30 -1.33 20.77
N ARG A 3 -47.90 -0.07 20.92
CA ARG A 3 -47.59 0.85 19.82
C ARG A 3 -46.24 0.44 19.23
N LYS A 4 -46.25 -0.15 18.05
CA LYS A 4 -45.06 -0.55 17.27
C LYS A 4 -44.29 0.73 16.95
N ARG A 5 -43.14 0.95 17.61
CA ARG A 5 -42.23 2.06 17.30
C ARG A 5 -41.65 1.80 15.90
N THR A 6 -41.98 2.68 14.97
CA THR A 6 -41.44 2.70 13.62
C THR A 6 -39.96 3.05 13.68
N ASN A 7 -39.15 2.29 12.93
CA ASN A 7 -37.69 2.27 12.93
C ASN A 7 -37.04 3.53 12.30
N THR A 8 -37.70 4.68 12.39
CA THR A 8 -37.37 5.90 11.64
C THR A 8 -36.68 6.96 12.52
N GLU A 9 -36.67 6.79 13.84
CA GLU A 9 -36.13 7.83 14.76
C GLU A 9 -34.69 7.59 15.25
N VAL A 10 -33.94 6.64 14.67
CA VAL A 10 -32.51 6.43 14.99
C VAL A 10 -31.58 6.89 13.84
N GLN A 11 -32.11 7.42 12.75
CA GLN A 11 -31.33 7.89 11.58
C GLN A 11 -30.82 9.33 11.74
N GLY A 12 -30.23 9.63 12.89
CA GLY A 12 -29.59 10.90 13.18
C GLY A 12 -28.23 10.67 13.81
N LEU A 13 -27.27 10.15 13.04
CA LEU A 13 -25.83 10.42 13.11
C LEU A 13 -25.13 9.47 12.12
N LEU A 14 -24.80 10.02 10.94
CA LEU A 14 -23.88 9.45 9.94
C LEU A 14 -24.28 8.08 9.34
N ALA A 15 -25.18 8.11 8.35
CA ALA A 15 -25.10 7.14 7.26
C ALA A 15 -23.83 7.46 6.46
N LEU A 16 -22.67 6.96 6.91
CA LEU A 16 -21.46 6.98 6.11
C LEU A 16 -21.68 5.95 4.99
N ASP A 17 -22.16 6.41 3.85
CA ASP A 17 -21.86 5.71 2.61
C ASP A 17 -20.34 5.56 2.54
N CYS A 18 -19.86 4.37 2.18
CA CYS A 18 -18.42 4.11 2.01
C CYS A 18 -17.81 5.25 1.17
N PRO A 19 -16.82 5.99 1.70
CA PRO A 19 -16.33 7.22 1.05
C PRO A 19 -15.56 6.93 -0.24
N LEU A 20 -15.06 5.71 -0.40
CA LEU A 20 -14.39 5.24 -1.62
C LEU A 20 -15.39 4.45 -2.47
N ARG A 21 -15.54 4.82 -3.75
CA ARG A 21 -16.35 4.09 -4.73
C ARG A 21 -15.52 3.51 -5.88
N GLY A 22 -14.34 4.07 -6.15
CA GLY A 22 -13.42 3.62 -7.19
C GLY A 22 -12.37 2.61 -6.68
N ASP A 23 -11.40 2.34 -7.55
CA ASP A 23 -10.26 1.49 -7.22
C ASP A 23 -9.33 2.13 -6.18
N ILE A 24 -8.50 1.30 -5.55
CA ILE A 24 -7.45 1.79 -4.66
C ILE A 24 -6.26 2.25 -5.50
N HIS A 25 -5.79 3.45 -5.21
CA HIS A 25 -4.68 4.10 -5.87
C HIS A 25 -3.54 4.39 -4.90
N GLY A 26 -2.32 4.46 -5.41
CA GLY A 26 -1.16 4.95 -4.66
C GLY A 26 -0.18 5.71 -5.54
N ASP A 27 0.64 6.51 -4.86
CA ASP A 27 1.66 7.35 -5.48
C ASP A 27 2.89 6.51 -5.90
N ARG A 28 3.34 6.69 -7.14
CA ARG A 28 4.52 6.03 -7.71
C ARG A 28 5.79 6.24 -6.90
N SER A 29 6.00 7.45 -6.37
CA SER A 29 7.20 7.73 -5.58
C SER A 29 7.22 6.93 -4.28
N VAL A 30 6.05 6.61 -3.72
CA VAL A 30 5.95 5.69 -2.56
C VAL A 30 6.05 4.22 -2.99
N MET A 31 5.68 3.87 -4.21
CA MET A 31 5.89 2.54 -4.80
C MET A 31 7.35 2.25 -5.16
N ASP A 32 8.15 3.26 -5.52
CA ASP A 32 9.53 3.03 -5.97
C ASP A 32 10.48 2.72 -4.81
N PHE A 33 10.20 3.21 -3.60
CA PHE A 33 11.16 3.17 -2.51
C PHE A 33 10.69 2.42 -1.23
N PRO A 34 11.61 1.80 -0.48
CA PRO A 34 11.28 1.00 0.69
C PRO A 34 11.00 1.86 1.94
N PHE A 35 9.77 2.35 2.06
CA PHE A 35 9.33 3.14 3.21
C PHE A 35 8.74 2.32 4.37
N PHE A 36 8.48 1.03 4.16
CA PHE A 36 7.74 0.18 5.08
C PHE A 36 8.53 -1.08 5.41
N ALA A 37 8.39 -1.56 6.64
CA ALA A 37 9.02 -2.80 7.06
C ALA A 37 8.40 -4.03 6.37
N LEU A 38 9.26 -5.00 6.02
CA LEU A 38 8.88 -6.26 5.38
C LEU A 38 8.88 -7.45 6.35
N GLU A 39 8.83 -7.17 7.65
CA GLU A 39 8.84 -8.16 8.72
C GLU A 39 7.49 -8.17 9.45
N LYS A 40 7.03 -9.37 9.85
CA LYS A 40 5.81 -9.50 10.68
C LYS A 40 6.06 -9.14 12.14
N LYS A 41 7.31 -9.23 12.59
CA LYS A 41 7.70 -8.87 13.96
C LYS A 41 7.97 -7.36 14.01
N PRO A 42 7.61 -6.68 15.11
CA PRO A 42 7.90 -5.27 15.28
C PRO A 42 9.40 -5.01 15.08
N GLN A 43 9.72 -4.16 14.12
CA GLN A 43 11.09 -3.73 13.88
C GLN A 43 11.34 -2.43 14.64
N THR A 44 12.27 -2.49 15.59
CA THR A 44 12.69 -1.34 16.39
C THR A 44 14.00 -0.75 15.86
N GLY A 45 14.28 0.51 16.22
CA GLY A 45 15.51 1.20 15.84
C GLY A 45 15.41 2.02 14.56
N ILE A 46 16.55 2.24 13.91
CA ILE A 46 16.71 3.08 12.71
C ILE A 46 17.01 2.18 11.50
N ILE A 47 16.32 2.43 10.39
CA ILE A 47 16.60 1.84 9.08
C ILE A 47 17.07 2.94 8.14
N GLU A 48 18.11 2.66 7.37
CA GLU A 48 18.62 3.56 6.34
C GLU A 48 18.67 2.84 5.00
N HIS A 49 18.11 3.50 3.99
CA HIS A 49 18.16 3.08 2.60
C HIS A 49 18.82 4.16 1.76
N LYS A 50 19.72 3.74 0.87
CA LYS A 50 20.33 4.59 -0.15
C LYS A 50 20.21 3.90 -1.50
N ILE A 51 19.40 4.49 -2.39
CA ILE A 51 19.10 3.95 -3.72
C ILE A 51 19.39 5.08 -4.71
N GLY A 52 20.48 4.95 -5.46
CA GLY A 52 21.00 6.03 -6.30
C GLY A 52 21.24 7.32 -5.49
N ASN A 53 20.55 8.40 -5.87
CA ASN A 53 20.62 9.70 -5.21
C ASN A 53 19.58 9.90 -4.10
N VAL A 54 18.69 8.93 -3.87
CA VAL A 54 17.64 9.00 -2.86
C VAL A 54 18.14 8.37 -1.56
N SER A 55 17.96 9.10 -0.47
CA SER A 55 18.21 8.65 0.90
C SER A 55 16.90 8.62 1.68
N ILE A 56 16.66 7.53 2.39
CA ILE A 56 15.50 7.37 3.27
C ILE A 56 16.00 6.87 4.61
N THR A 57 15.65 7.58 5.67
CA THR A 57 15.90 7.17 7.05
C THR A 57 14.56 7.02 7.75
N ILE A 58 14.36 5.88 8.39
CA ILE A 58 13.11 5.52 9.08
C ILE A 58 13.46 5.24 10.54
N ARG A 59 12.73 5.86 11.47
CA ARG A 59 12.86 5.59 12.91
C ARG A 59 11.57 4.99 13.44
N ALA A 60 11.72 3.92 14.21
CA ALA A 60 10.62 3.27 14.91
C ALA A 60 9.97 4.21 15.94
N GLY A 61 8.64 4.15 16.04
CA GLY A 61 7.92 4.57 17.24
C GLY A 61 7.87 3.45 18.28
N GLU A 62 7.06 3.63 19.32
CA GLU A 62 6.87 2.65 20.40
C GLU A 62 6.39 1.27 19.87
N GLY A 63 5.44 1.29 18.92
CA GLY A 63 4.91 0.08 18.28
C GLY A 63 5.80 -0.54 17.19
N GLY A 64 6.99 0.01 16.95
CA GLY A 64 7.87 -0.36 15.84
C GLY A 64 7.59 0.44 14.56
N ILE A 65 8.31 0.08 13.49
CA ILE A 65 8.15 0.69 12.16
C ILE A 65 6.89 0.16 11.47
N ALA A 66 6.16 1.04 10.80
CA ALA A 66 5.03 0.69 9.96
C ALA A 66 5.41 -0.32 8.88
N THR A 67 4.63 -1.39 8.79
CA THR A 67 4.83 -2.52 7.88
C THR A 67 4.12 -2.32 6.55
N MET A 68 4.44 -3.14 5.55
CA MET A 68 3.70 -3.12 4.27
C MET A 68 2.21 -3.45 4.41
N TYR A 69 1.78 -4.12 5.47
CA TYR A 69 0.34 -4.28 5.73
C TYR A 69 -0.28 -2.97 6.21
N ASP A 70 0.43 -2.18 7.01
CA ASP A 70 -0.09 -0.91 7.53
C ASP A 70 -0.29 0.12 6.40
N LYS A 71 0.51 0.03 5.32
CA LYS A 71 0.37 0.85 4.11
C LYS A 71 -1.04 0.80 3.50
N GLU A 72 -1.80 -0.27 3.69
CA GLU A 72 -3.17 -0.36 3.19
C GLU A 72 -4.05 0.81 3.65
N ILE A 73 -3.89 1.25 4.90
CA ILE A 73 -4.64 2.40 5.44
C ILE A 73 -4.27 3.67 4.67
N ILE A 74 -2.98 3.84 4.35
CA ILE A 74 -2.48 4.98 3.58
C ILE A 74 -3.03 4.95 2.16
N LEU A 75 -3.02 3.79 1.50
CA LEU A 75 -3.59 3.63 0.17
C LEU A 75 -5.08 3.96 0.16
N TYR A 76 -5.84 3.46 1.14
CA TYR A 76 -7.27 3.72 1.25
C TYR A 76 -7.58 5.22 1.43
N VAL A 77 -6.91 5.88 2.37
CA VAL A 77 -7.08 7.33 2.63
C VAL A 77 -6.66 8.15 1.41
N ALA A 78 -5.52 7.83 0.79
CA ALA A 78 -5.06 8.49 -0.42
C ALA A 78 -6.05 8.36 -1.57
N SER A 79 -6.67 7.19 -1.72
CA SER A 79 -7.67 6.91 -2.75
C SER A 79 -8.94 7.75 -2.58
N ILE A 80 -9.38 7.97 -1.34
CA ILE A 80 -10.54 8.84 -1.05
C ILE A 80 -10.24 10.28 -1.48
N ILE A 81 -9.07 10.80 -1.11
CA ILE A 81 -8.66 12.17 -1.47
C ILE A 81 -8.53 12.29 -3.00
N PHE A 82 -7.98 11.26 -3.64
CA PHE A 82 -7.85 11.20 -5.10
C PHE A 82 -9.22 11.19 -5.81
N GLU A 83 -10.19 10.41 -5.31
CA GLU A 83 -11.56 10.37 -5.84
C GLU A 83 -12.30 11.70 -5.64
N GLN A 84 -12.13 12.35 -4.49
CA GLN A 84 -12.66 13.69 -4.22
C GLN A 84 -12.13 14.69 -5.26
N LYS A 85 -10.83 14.62 -5.55
CA LYS A 85 -10.19 15.45 -6.56
C LYS A 85 -10.74 15.22 -7.96
N ALA A 86 -10.85 13.95 -8.37
CA ALA A 86 -11.42 13.58 -9.67
C ALA A 86 -12.85 14.09 -9.84
N ARG A 87 -13.58 14.30 -8.74
CA ARG A 87 -14.93 14.88 -8.71
C ARG A 87 -14.97 16.41 -8.57
N GLY A 88 -13.82 17.08 -8.54
CA GLY A 88 -13.74 18.53 -8.34
C GLY A 88 -14.21 19.00 -6.95
N MET A 89 -14.17 18.13 -5.94
CA MET A 89 -14.52 18.48 -4.57
C MET A 89 -13.36 19.19 -3.86
N ALA A 90 -13.67 19.94 -2.81
CA ALA A 90 -12.65 20.52 -1.95
C ALA A 90 -11.86 19.40 -1.25
N LEU A 91 -10.53 19.41 -1.40
CA LEU A 91 -9.67 18.41 -0.80
C LEU A 91 -9.46 18.67 0.69
N SER A 92 -9.48 17.60 1.47
CA SER A 92 -9.12 17.62 2.89
C SER A 92 -7.98 16.64 3.14
N GLN A 93 -6.99 17.06 3.92
CA GLN A 93 -5.98 16.16 4.49
C GLN A 93 -6.55 15.24 5.55
N GLU A 94 -7.71 15.60 6.10
CA GLU A 94 -8.37 14.94 7.18
C GLU A 94 -9.58 14.16 6.66
N ILE A 95 -9.52 12.84 6.78
CA ILE A 95 -10.51 11.91 6.25
C ILE A 95 -11.12 11.11 7.39
N THR A 96 -12.45 11.08 7.43
CA THR A 96 -13.22 10.29 8.39
C THR A 96 -13.91 9.14 7.67
N PHE A 97 -13.76 7.91 8.17
CA PHE A 97 -14.34 6.71 7.59
C PHE A 97 -14.65 5.67 8.68
N THR A 98 -15.46 4.66 8.37
CA THR A 98 -15.64 3.51 9.27
C THR A 98 -14.58 2.46 9.00
N ALA A 99 -14.07 1.78 10.04
CA ALA A 99 -13.12 0.68 9.82
C ALA A 99 -13.74 -0.46 8.98
N HIS A 100 -15.06 -0.65 9.05
CA HIS A 100 -15.77 -1.61 8.23
C HIS A 100 -15.65 -1.31 6.72
N ASP A 101 -15.75 -0.04 6.33
CA ASP A 101 -15.58 0.36 4.92
C ASP A 101 -14.15 0.12 4.43
N PHE A 102 -13.16 0.43 5.28
CA PHE A 102 -11.76 0.10 5.00
C PHE A 102 -11.58 -1.41 4.78
N PHE A 103 -12.07 -2.25 5.70
CA PHE A 103 -11.93 -3.69 5.59
C PHE A 103 -12.61 -4.24 4.33
N ARG A 104 -13.79 -3.73 3.96
CA ARG A 104 -14.44 -4.13 2.70
C ARG A 104 -13.62 -3.74 1.49
N ALA A 105 -13.07 -2.52 1.45
CA ALA A 105 -12.26 -2.04 0.34
C ALA A 105 -10.94 -2.82 0.18
N THR A 106 -10.34 -3.30 1.29
CA THR A 106 -9.09 -4.07 1.28
C THR A 106 -9.28 -5.59 1.28
N GLY A 107 -10.50 -6.07 1.02
CA GLY A 107 -10.77 -7.50 0.80
C GLY A 107 -10.99 -8.34 2.08
N THR A 108 -11.32 -7.70 3.20
CA THR A 108 -11.73 -8.35 4.46
C THR A 108 -13.22 -8.12 4.72
N PRO A 109 -14.14 -8.93 4.13
CA PRO A 109 -15.58 -8.66 4.18
C PRO A 109 -16.19 -8.85 5.58
N ASN A 110 -15.62 -9.72 6.42
CA ASN A 110 -16.13 -10.05 7.76
C ASN A 110 -15.03 -9.85 8.82
N PRO A 111 -14.69 -8.61 9.19
CA PRO A 111 -13.61 -8.33 10.14
C PRO A 111 -14.01 -8.76 11.55
N GLY A 112 -13.12 -9.51 12.21
CA GLY A 112 -13.28 -9.94 13.60
C GLY A 112 -12.47 -9.10 14.58
N LYS A 113 -12.59 -9.40 15.88
CA LYS A 113 -11.88 -8.69 16.97
C LYS A 113 -10.36 -8.53 16.71
N ARG A 114 -9.73 -9.54 16.13
CA ARG A 114 -8.29 -9.53 15.81
C ARG A 114 -7.95 -8.51 14.73
N ASP A 115 -8.82 -8.32 13.74
CA ASP A 115 -8.59 -7.40 12.64
C ASP A 115 -8.71 -5.96 13.11
N TYR A 116 -9.71 -5.65 13.95
CA TYR A 116 -9.82 -4.35 14.61
C TYR A 116 -8.61 -4.04 15.51
N ALA A 117 -8.12 -5.01 16.29
CA ALA A 117 -6.92 -4.82 17.09
C ALA A 117 -5.69 -4.51 16.22
N ARG A 118 -5.50 -5.26 15.13
CA ARG A 118 -4.42 -5.02 14.16
C ARG A 118 -4.53 -3.67 13.47
N PHE A 119 -5.75 -3.24 13.15
CA PHE A 119 -6.02 -1.94 12.57
C PHE A 119 -5.64 -0.79 13.53
N THR A 120 -5.98 -0.91 14.81
CA THR A 120 -5.55 0.05 15.84
C THR A 120 -4.02 0.06 16.00
N ASP A 121 -3.39 -1.11 16.05
CA ASP A 121 -1.93 -1.21 16.13
C ASP A 121 -1.24 -0.61 14.88
N ALA A 122 -1.84 -0.80 13.70
CA ALA A 122 -1.36 -0.24 12.44
C ALA A 122 -1.40 1.29 12.44
N MET A 123 -2.50 1.89 12.93
CA MET A 123 -2.60 3.34 13.09
C MET A 123 -1.53 3.89 14.03
N SER A 124 -1.32 3.23 15.17
CA SER A 124 -0.27 3.60 16.14
C SER A 124 1.13 3.56 15.49
N ARG A 125 1.45 2.51 14.71
CA ARG A 125 2.71 2.42 13.97
C ARG A 125 2.84 3.49 12.88
N LEU A 126 1.79 3.77 12.12
CA LEU A 126 1.79 4.81 11.08
C LEU A 126 1.99 6.21 11.64
N GLN A 127 1.45 6.49 12.84
CA GLN A 127 1.64 7.75 13.54
C GLN A 127 3.01 7.84 14.21
N GLY A 128 3.51 6.74 14.78
CA GLY A 128 4.79 6.71 15.49
C GLY A 128 6.03 6.64 14.59
N THR A 129 5.92 6.06 13.39
CA THR A 129 7.06 5.91 12.46
C THR A 129 7.47 7.27 11.91
N GLN A 130 8.73 7.67 12.16
CA GLN A 130 9.29 8.91 11.65
C GLN A 130 10.13 8.65 10.41
N ILE A 131 9.92 9.43 9.35
CA ILE A 131 10.59 9.28 8.05
C ILE A 131 11.27 10.59 7.68
N GLN A 132 12.53 10.48 7.24
CA GLN A 132 13.29 11.56 6.62
C GLN A 132 13.74 11.10 5.24
N THR A 133 13.47 11.89 4.21
CA THR A 133 13.92 11.61 2.85
C THR A 133 14.21 12.88 2.06
N ASN A 134 15.10 12.78 1.07
CA ASN A 134 15.34 13.83 0.08
C ASN A 134 14.48 13.68 -1.19
N LEU A 135 13.58 12.69 -1.22
CA LEU A 135 12.62 12.51 -2.29
C LEU A 135 11.69 13.73 -2.40
N LYS A 136 11.41 14.16 -3.63
CA LYS A 136 10.52 15.28 -3.91
C LYS A 136 9.18 14.74 -4.42
N THR A 137 8.09 15.24 -3.87
CA THR A 137 6.73 14.94 -4.34
C THR A 137 6.02 16.23 -4.71
N GLY A 138 5.23 16.22 -5.78
CA GLY A 138 4.52 17.41 -6.25
C GLY A 138 5.43 18.61 -6.55
N GLY A 139 6.69 18.37 -6.95
CA GLY A 139 7.70 19.40 -7.24
C GLY A 139 8.43 19.98 -6.03
N ALA A 140 8.05 19.61 -4.80
CA ALA A 140 8.66 20.12 -3.57
C ALA A 140 9.33 19.00 -2.76
N GLY A 141 10.48 19.32 -2.17
CA GLY A 141 11.07 18.45 -1.15
C GLY A 141 10.38 18.63 0.20
N HIS A 142 10.57 17.65 1.08
CA HIS A 142 10.33 17.83 2.51
C HIS A 142 11.69 17.92 3.23
N ARG A 143 11.83 18.87 4.17
CA ARG A 143 13.00 18.96 5.04
C ARG A 143 12.54 18.68 6.46
N GLY A 144 13.07 17.60 7.04
CA GLY A 144 12.75 17.20 8.40
C GLY A 144 12.20 15.78 8.46
N TRP A 145 11.55 15.49 9.58
CA TRP A 145 10.91 14.22 9.86
C TRP A 145 9.40 14.39 9.71
N PHE A 146 8.74 13.38 9.16
CA PHE A 146 7.29 13.28 9.12
C PHE A 146 6.83 11.86 9.46
N SER A 147 5.60 11.73 9.94
CA SER A 147 4.87 10.47 10.01
C SER A 147 3.94 10.35 8.82
N TRP A 148 3.62 9.15 8.36
CA TRP A 148 2.60 8.97 7.31
C TRP A 148 1.23 9.51 7.74
N VAL A 149 0.90 9.28 9.01
CA VAL A 149 -0.30 9.80 9.67
C VAL A 149 0.14 10.82 10.71
N GLU A 150 -0.23 12.08 10.54
CA GLU A 150 0.07 13.13 11.53
C GLU A 150 -0.81 12.97 12.77
N ASN A 151 -2.08 12.62 12.55
CA ASN A 151 -3.05 12.43 13.63
C ASN A 151 -4.02 11.31 13.27
N ALA A 152 -4.23 10.37 14.19
CA ALA A 152 -5.25 9.35 14.13
C ALA A 152 -6.15 9.46 15.36
N GLN A 153 -7.46 9.64 15.13
CA GLN A 153 -8.46 9.68 16.18
C GLN A 153 -9.47 8.58 15.96
N VAL A 154 -9.74 7.84 17.03
CA VAL A 154 -10.72 6.76 17.03
C VAL A 154 -11.94 7.25 17.78
N ILE A 155 -13.08 7.31 17.09
CA ILE A 155 -14.35 7.82 17.61
C ILE A 155 -15.18 6.62 18.04
N TYR A 156 -15.55 6.59 19.32
CA TYR A 156 -16.34 5.53 19.92
C TYR A 156 -17.69 6.07 20.43
N ASN A 157 -18.69 5.19 20.47
CA ASN A 157 -19.92 5.43 21.19
C ASN A 157 -20.02 4.47 22.38
N ASP A 158 -20.40 5.02 23.53
CA ASP A 158 -20.75 4.24 24.71
C ASP A 158 -22.06 3.50 24.48
N MET A 159 -22.04 2.17 24.58
CA MET A 159 -23.24 1.36 24.50
C MET A 159 -23.82 1.13 25.91
N PRO A 160 -25.15 0.93 26.05
CA PRO A 160 -25.82 0.77 27.35
C PRO A 160 -25.29 -0.36 28.23
N GLU A 161 -24.63 -1.36 27.63
CA GLU A 161 -24.03 -2.51 28.32
C GLU A 161 -22.57 -2.26 28.74
N GLY A 162 -22.08 -1.02 28.65
CA GLY A 162 -20.76 -0.60 29.14
C GLY A 162 -19.59 -0.98 28.22
N TYR A 163 -19.85 -1.39 26.98
CA TYR A 163 -18.81 -1.59 25.97
C TYR A 163 -18.75 -0.42 24.98
N GLU A 164 -17.55 -0.06 24.56
CA GLU A 164 -17.30 0.95 23.54
C GLU A 164 -17.43 0.32 22.15
N ARG A 165 -18.26 0.93 21.28
CA ARG A 165 -18.35 0.53 19.87
C ARG A 165 -17.61 1.55 19.01
N LEU A 166 -16.65 1.08 18.22
CA LEU A 166 -15.98 1.90 17.20
C LEU A 166 -17.01 2.44 16.20
N GLN A 167 -17.17 3.76 16.16
CA GLN A 167 -18.07 4.44 15.25
C GLN A 167 -17.34 4.85 13.97
N ALA A 168 -16.21 5.54 14.12
CA ALA A 168 -15.46 6.09 13.01
C ALA A 168 -13.98 6.25 13.36
N VAL A 169 -13.19 6.41 12.33
CA VAL A 169 -11.76 6.67 12.38
C VAL A 169 -11.51 7.92 11.59
N LYS A 170 -10.73 8.83 12.17
CA LYS A 170 -10.40 10.11 11.57
C LYS A 170 -8.89 10.22 11.46
N ILE A 171 -8.39 10.34 10.22
CA ILE A 171 -6.97 10.34 9.90
C ILE A 171 -6.60 11.65 9.21
N ARG A 172 -5.55 12.31 9.71
CA ARG A 172 -4.87 13.40 9.02
C ARG A 172 -3.61 12.87 8.34
N LEU A 173 -3.60 12.92 7.01
CA LEU A 173 -2.48 12.49 6.17
C LEU A 173 -1.37 13.54 6.13
N CYS A 174 -0.12 13.09 6.00
CA CYS A 174 1.02 13.99 5.96
C CYS A 174 1.07 14.87 4.70
N ASP A 175 1.70 16.05 4.85
CA ASP A 175 1.92 16.99 3.74
C ASP A 175 2.68 16.39 2.56
N PHE A 176 3.59 15.43 2.82
CA PHE A 176 4.38 14.78 1.76
C PHE A 176 3.51 14.04 0.76
N LEU A 177 2.56 13.22 1.25
CA LEU A 177 1.68 12.43 0.40
C LEU A 177 0.49 13.24 -0.10
N PHE A 178 -0.07 14.12 0.72
CA PHE A 178 -1.16 14.99 0.30
C PHE A 178 -0.79 15.86 -0.91
N ARG A 179 0.40 16.47 -0.92
CA ARG A 179 0.91 17.24 -2.05
C ARG A 179 1.11 16.39 -3.32
N ALA A 180 1.45 15.11 -3.16
CA ALA A 180 1.58 14.20 -4.30
C ALA A 180 0.22 14.00 -4.99
N ILE A 181 -0.83 13.72 -4.19
CA ILE A 181 -2.20 13.54 -4.66
C ILE A 181 -2.76 14.83 -5.27
N GLU A 182 -2.57 15.97 -4.59
CA GLU A 182 -3.03 17.28 -5.06
C GLU A 182 -2.46 17.63 -6.45
N ARG A 183 -1.24 17.20 -6.76
CA ARG A 183 -0.58 17.47 -8.05
C ARG A 183 -0.82 16.44 -9.15
N ASP A 184 -1.43 15.29 -8.83
CA ASP A 184 -1.84 14.22 -9.77
C ASP A 184 -0.78 13.50 -10.58
N VAL A 185 0.50 13.79 -10.41
CA VAL A 185 1.46 13.48 -11.48
C VAL A 185 1.70 11.97 -11.63
N SER A 186 1.37 11.14 -10.63
CA SER A 186 1.78 9.72 -10.61
C SER A 186 0.91 8.80 -9.73
N MET A 187 -0.42 8.89 -9.82
CA MET A 187 -1.33 7.98 -9.10
C MET A 187 -1.64 6.72 -9.93
N TYR A 188 -1.36 5.55 -9.38
CA TYR A 188 -1.55 4.26 -10.05
C TYR A 188 -2.58 3.40 -9.32
N SER A 189 -3.49 2.77 -10.06
CA SER A 189 -4.44 1.80 -9.52
C SER A 189 -3.76 0.49 -9.16
N TYR A 190 -4.22 -0.11 -8.06
CA TYR A 190 -3.84 -1.43 -7.57
C TYR A 190 -4.88 -2.47 -7.97
N HIS A 191 -4.42 -3.67 -8.33
CA HIS A 191 -5.31 -4.80 -8.54
C HIS A 191 -5.94 -5.28 -7.23
N HIS A 192 -7.19 -5.72 -7.26
CA HIS A 192 -7.92 -6.18 -6.06
C HIS A 192 -7.24 -7.33 -5.31
N GLU A 193 -6.47 -8.19 -6.01
CA GLU A 193 -5.72 -9.29 -5.38
C GLU A 193 -4.42 -8.85 -4.70
N TYR A 194 -3.99 -7.60 -4.87
CA TYR A 194 -2.84 -7.04 -4.16
C TYR A 194 -2.93 -7.26 -2.64
N PHE A 195 -4.13 -7.10 -2.07
CA PHE A 195 -4.35 -7.25 -0.63
C PHE A 195 -4.22 -8.70 -0.14
N LYS A 196 -4.22 -9.69 -1.04
CA LYS A 196 -4.00 -11.10 -0.68
C LYS A 196 -2.50 -11.47 -0.64
N LEU A 197 -1.64 -10.60 -1.18
CA LEU A 197 -0.20 -10.85 -1.26
C LEU A 197 0.50 -10.71 0.10
N GLY A 198 1.60 -11.44 0.26
CA GLY A 198 2.52 -11.28 1.39
C GLY A 198 3.34 -10.00 1.32
N LEU A 199 4.11 -9.70 2.38
CA LEU A 199 4.86 -8.44 2.51
C LEU A 199 5.83 -8.20 1.35
N ILE A 200 6.61 -9.23 0.98
CA ILE A 200 7.62 -9.12 -0.09
C ILE A 200 6.94 -9.13 -1.45
N GLU A 201 5.92 -9.95 -1.64
CA GLU A 201 5.13 -10.04 -2.87
C GLU A 201 4.47 -8.70 -3.20
N ARG A 202 3.91 -7.99 -2.20
CA ARG A 202 3.38 -6.63 -2.36
C ARG A 202 4.46 -5.64 -2.80
N ARG A 203 5.64 -5.73 -2.19
CA ARG A 203 6.76 -4.85 -2.53
C ARG A 203 7.23 -5.09 -3.96
N LEU A 204 7.31 -6.34 -4.39
CA LEU A 204 7.65 -6.72 -5.76
C LEU A 204 6.58 -6.28 -6.76
N TYR A 205 5.30 -6.42 -6.41
CA TYR A 205 4.19 -5.89 -7.22
C TYR A 205 4.32 -4.38 -7.43
N GLU A 206 4.65 -3.62 -6.39
CA GLU A 206 4.82 -2.16 -6.50
C GLU A 206 5.99 -1.76 -7.39
N ILE A 207 7.13 -2.45 -7.28
CA ILE A 207 8.28 -2.24 -8.16
C ILE A 207 7.92 -2.58 -9.60
N ALA A 208 7.22 -3.69 -9.84
CA ALA A 208 6.76 -4.05 -11.19
C ALA A 208 5.79 -2.98 -11.73
N ARG A 209 4.82 -2.54 -10.92
CA ARG A 209 3.82 -1.54 -11.31
C ARG A 209 4.45 -0.20 -11.68
N SER A 210 5.55 0.18 -11.05
CA SER A 210 6.19 1.48 -11.26
C SER A 210 7.27 1.49 -12.34
N HIS A 211 7.78 0.32 -12.75
CA HIS A 211 8.87 0.21 -13.73
C HIS A 211 8.46 -0.46 -15.06
N CYS A 212 7.34 -1.18 -15.11
CA CYS A 212 6.94 -1.92 -16.32
C CYS A 212 6.12 -1.09 -17.35
N ASP A 213 5.88 0.20 -17.12
CA ASP A 213 5.05 1.04 -18.01
C ASP A 213 5.62 1.15 -19.45
N GLU A 214 6.94 1.10 -19.61
CA GLU A 214 7.64 1.24 -20.90
C GLU A 214 8.15 -0.11 -21.45
N GLY A 215 7.75 -1.22 -20.84
CA GLY A 215 8.17 -2.57 -21.21
C GLY A 215 8.78 -3.34 -20.03
N PRO A 216 9.41 -4.50 -20.31
CA PRO A 216 10.01 -5.33 -19.26
C PRO A 216 11.08 -4.59 -18.46
N PHE A 217 11.05 -4.75 -17.13
CA PHE A 217 12.03 -4.19 -16.22
C PHE A 217 13.03 -5.26 -15.78
N GLU A 218 14.31 -5.08 -16.12
CA GLU A 218 15.40 -5.98 -15.74
C GLU A 218 16.29 -5.36 -14.66
N VAL A 219 16.65 -6.16 -13.66
CA VAL A 219 17.49 -5.72 -12.54
C VAL A 219 18.29 -6.91 -12.00
N ASP A 220 19.53 -6.67 -11.62
CA ASP A 220 20.32 -7.70 -10.93
C ASP A 220 19.75 -7.97 -9.53
N LEU A 221 19.86 -9.21 -9.06
CA LEU A 221 19.24 -9.64 -7.81
C LEU A 221 19.73 -8.85 -6.58
N GLU A 222 20.97 -8.37 -6.58
CA GLU A 222 21.51 -7.60 -5.45
C GLU A 222 20.91 -6.19 -5.40
N SER A 223 20.80 -5.52 -6.54
CA SER A 223 20.10 -4.25 -6.68
C SER A 223 18.61 -4.38 -6.38
N LEU A 224 17.97 -5.48 -6.80
CA LEU A 224 16.59 -5.77 -6.44
C LEU A 224 16.42 -5.93 -4.92
N LEU A 225 17.31 -6.67 -4.26
CA LEU A 225 17.28 -6.83 -2.80
C LEU A 225 17.35 -5.47 -2.07
N LYS A 226 18.22 -4.57 -2.55
CA LYS A 226 18.36 -3.20 -2.02
C LYS A 226 17.09 -2.36 -2.26
N THR A 227 16.50 -2.45 -3.45
CA THR A 227 15.29 -1.70 -3.86
C THR A 227 14.03 -2.19 -3.13
N VAL A 228 13.94 -3.50 -2.90
CA VAL A 228 12.92 -4.12 -2.04
C VAL A 228 13.11 -3.67 -0.60
N GLY A 229 14.35 -3.47 -0.14
CA GLY A 229 14.66 -3.09 1.24
C GLY A 229 14.66 -4.26 2.21
N SER A 230 14.77 -5.50 1.70
CA SER A 230 14.80 -6.70 2.54
C SER A 230 16.17 -6.89 3.20
N ARG A 231 16.16 -7.40 4.43
CA ARG A 231 17.37 -7.75 5.21
C ARG A 231 17.77 -9.22 5.07
N SER A 232 17.06 -9.98 4.24
CA SER A 232 17.36 -11.39 4.01
C SER A 232 18.71 -11.57 3.33
N ALA A 233 19.43 -12.65 3.66
CA ALA A 233 20.61 -13.04 2.92
C ALA A 233 20.26 -13.27 1.43
N LEU A 234 21.14 -12.84 0.52
CA LEU A 234 20.90 -12.86 -0.94
C LEU A 234 20.47 -14.24 -1.46
N ARG A 235 21.03 -15.33 -0.93
CA ARG A 235 20.63 -16.71 -1.29
C ARG A 235 19.17 -17.02 -0.91
N ARG A 236 18.73 -16.58 0.27
CA ARG A 236 17.33 -16.78 0.72
C ARG A 236 16.40 -15.92 -0.12
N PHE A 237 16.81 -14.70 -0.45
CA PHE A 237 16.05 -13.83 -1.33
C PHE A 237 15.88 -14.45 -2.72
N LYS A 238 16.96 -14.99 -3.33
CA LYS A 238 16.90 -15.73 -4.60
C LYS A 238 15.87 -16.86 -4.56
N GLN A 239 15.87 -17.65 -3.47
CA GLN A 239 14.90 -18.73 -3.31
C GLN A 239 13.47 -18.19 -3.25
N HIS A 240 13.24 -17.10 -2.51
CA HIS A 240 11.91 -16.51 -2.42
C HIS A 240 11.43 -15.97 -3.77
N ILE A 241 12.28 -15.30 -4.54
CA ILE A 241 11.95 -14.89 -5.91
C ILE A 241 11.64 -16.10 -6.80
N SER A 242 12.39 -17.20 -6.64
CA SER A 242 12.09 -18.47 -7.30
C SER A 242 10.70 -18.97 -6.94
N ASP A 243 10.33 -19.00 -5.67
CA ASP A 243 9.04 -19.51 -5.23
C ASP A 243 7.88 -18.64 -5.79
N ILE A 244 8.07 -17.32 -5.87
CA ILE A 244 7.11 -16.38 -6.49
C ILE A 244 7.00 -16.62 -7.99
N GLN A 245 8.13 -16.79 -8.69
CA GLN A 245 8.15 -17.15 -10.12
C GLN A 245 7.41 -18.47 -10.38
N HIS A 246 7.61 -19.51 -9.56
CA HIS A 246 6.97 -20.82 -9.76
C HIS A 246 5.48 -20.80 -9.42
N SER A 247 5.08 -20.04 -8.41
CA SER A 247 3.67 -19.88 -8.02
C SER A 247 2.90 -18.91 -8.92
N ASP A 248 3.60 -18.12 -9.73
CA ASP A 248 3.06 -17.06 -10.59
C ASP A 248 2.05 -16.15 -9.86
N SER A 249 2.36 -15.82 -8.60
CA SER A 249 1.39 -15.27 -7.65
C SER A 249 1.19 -13.76 -7.73
N LEU A 250 2.00 -13.02 -8.49
CA LEU A 250 1.84 -11.57 -8.61
C LEU A 250 0.72 -11.25 -9.61
N PRO A 251 -0.34 -10.50 -9.28
CA PRO A 251 -1.36 -10.13 -10.24
C PRO A 251 -0.79 -9.18 -11.31
N HIS A 252 -1.28 -9.26 -12.55
CA HIS A 252 -0.81 -8.50 -13.73
C HIS A 252 0.67 -8.62 -14.12
N TYR A 253 1.54 -9.21 -13.31
CA TYR A 253 2.97 -9.24 -13.57
C TYR A 253 3.52 -10.66 -13.46
N SER A 254 4.46 -11.00 -14.34
CA SER A 254 5.27 -12.20 -14.21
C SER A 254 6.69 -11.84 -13.80
N ILE A 255 7.36 -12.78 -13.13
CA ILE A 255 8.78 -12.70 -12.80
C ILE A 255 9.50 -13.83 -13.52
N ALA A 256 10.61 -13.52 -14.18
CA ALA A 256 11.56 -14.49 -14.69
C ALA A 256 12.94 -14.25 -14.09
N MET A 257 13.69 -15.32 -13.83
CA MET A 257 15.10 -15.25 -13.46
C MET A 257 15.98 -15.88 -14.52
N ARG A 258 17.09 -15.21 -14.83
CA ARG A 258 18.15 -15.70 -15.68
C ARG A 258 19.47 -15.62 -14.93
N ASP A 259 20.20 -16.73 -14.93
CA ASP A 259 21.55 -16.78 -14.40
C ASP A 259 22.55 -16.47 -15.52
N GLU A 260 23.35 -15.41 -15.35
CA GLU A 260 24.47 -15.07 -16.23
C GLU A 260 25.70 -15.84 -15.76
N ILE A 261 25.80 -17.10 -16.18
CA ILE A 261 26.96 -17.94 -15.87
C ILE A 261 28.09 -17.57 -16.82
N ASP A 262 29.14 -16.95 -16.29
CA ASP A 262 30.40 -16.82 -17.02
C ASP A 262 31.15 -18.17 -16.99
N GLY A 263 31.43 -18.73 -18.18
CA GLY A 263 32.33 -19.87 -18.47
C GLY A 263 32.42 -21.07 -17.50
N ASN A 264 32.13 -22.29 -18.01
CA ASN A 264 32.44 -23.62 -17.43
C ASN A 264 31.93 -23.94 -16.00
N ARG A 265 31.13 -23.05 -15.38
CA ARG A 265 30.53 -23.28 -14.05
C ARG A 265 29.14 -23.87 -14.18
N VAL A 266 28.80 -24.81 -13.30
CA VAL A 266 27.48 -25.49 -13.31
C VAL A 266 26.41 -24.69 -12.55
N ARG A 267 26.80 -23.70 -11.73
CA ARG A 267 25.88 -22.87 -10.93
C ARG A 267 26.35 -21.42 -10.86
N ALA A 268 25.46 -20.48 -11.17
CA ALA A 268 25.67 -19.04 -10.95
C ALA A 268 25.69 -18.69 -9.47
N ARG A 269 26.46 -17.64 -9.13
CA ARG A 269 26.34 -16.96 -7.84
C ARG A 269 25.06 -16.14 -7.82
N ALA A 270 24.56 -15.82 -6.63
CA ALA A 270 23.32 -15.05 -6.52
C ALA A 270 23.46 -13.60 -7.03
N ASN A 271 24.66 -13.05 -7.10
CA ASN A 271 24.95 -11.74 -7.70
C ASN A 271 25.10 -11.78 -9.23
N GLU A 272 25.01 -12.96 -9.84
CA GLU A 272 25.05 -13.19 -11.29
C GLU A 272 23.63 -13.51 -11.83
N THR A 273 22.58 -13.20 -11.06
CA THR A 273 21.18 -13.47 -11.42
C THR A 273 20.49 -12.18 -11.80
N ILE A 274 19.94 -12.13 -13.01
CA ILE A 274 19.04 -11.08 -13.49
C ILE A 274 17.60 -11.49 -13.23
N VAL A 275 16.81 -10.56 -12.71
CA VAL A 275 15.37 -10.70 -12.51
C VAL A 275 14.66 -9.78 -13.49
N THR A 276 13.76 -10.33 -14.28
CA THR A 276 12.94 -9.61 -15.25
C THR A 276 11.50 -9.60 -14.77
N PHE A 277 10.93 -8.41 -14.61
CA PHE A 277 9.50 -8.21 -14.43
C PHE A 277 8.87 -7.90 -15.78
N SER A 278 7.69 -8.45 -16.04
CA SER A 278 6.96 -8.18 -17.27
C SER A 278 5.47 -8.06 -16.98
N GLU A 279 4.82 -7.08 -17.59
CA GLU A 279 3.36 -7.01 -17.58
C GLU A 279 2.80 -8.19 -18.36
N ARG A 280 1.84 -8.88 -17.77
CA ARG A 280 1.13 -9.95 -18.46
C ARG A 280 0.29 -9.32 -19.57
N PRO A 281 0.24 -9.93 -20.76
CA PRO A 281 -0.72 -9.50 -21.77
C PRO A 281 -2.12 -9.55 -21.16
N PRO A 282 -3.00 -8.59 -21.49
CA PRO A 282 -4.37 -8.60 -20.99
C PRO A 282 -5.01 -9.96 -21.32
N THR A 283 -5.37 -10.71 -20.30
CA THR A 283 -6.13 -11.95 -20.48
C THR A 283 -7.47 -11.58 -21.11
N ALA A 284 -7.89 -12.33 -22.13
CA ALA A 284 -9.14 -12.11 -22.88
C ALA A 284 -10.43 -12.25 -22.03
N GLU A 285 -10.31 -12.40 -20.71
CA GLU A 285 -11.41 -12.49 -19.75
C GLU A 285 -11.57 -11.17 -18.97
N CYS A 286 -11.66 -10.05 -19.70
CA CYS A 286 -12.19 -8.82 -19.13
C CYS A 286 -13.30 -8.28 -20.04
N PRO A 287 -14.58 -8.51 -19.72
CA PRO A 287 -15.70 -7.99 -20.52
C PRO A 287 -15.77 -6.45 -20.56
N TYR A 288 -14.90 -5.75 -19.82
CA TYR A 288 -14.86 -4.29 -19.79
C TYR A 288 -14.02 -3.66 -20.91
N VAL A 289 -13.12 -4.41 -21.55
CA VAL A 289 -12.25 -3.87 -22.62
C VAL A 289 -12.95 -3.86 -23.99
N GLN A 290 -13.97 -4.71 -24.18
CA GLN A 290 -14.72 -4.73 -25.44
C GLN A 290 -15.63 -3.50 -25.61
N GLN A 291 -16.14 -2.91 -24.52
CA GLN A 291 -17.01 -1.73 -24.64
C GLN A 291 -16.29 -0.45 -25.08
N THR A 292 -15.00 -0.31 -24.81
CA THR A 292 -14.25 0.90 -25.21
C THR A 292 -13.77 0.83 -26.65
N LEU A 293 -13.57 -0.37 -27.21
CA LEU A 293 -13.15 -0.55 -28.60
C LEU A 293 -14.33 -0.58 -29.59
N GLU A 294 -15.52 -0.97 -29.16
CA GLU A 294 -16.74 -0.90 -29.99
C GLU A 294 -17.37 0.50 -30.02
N ALA A 295 -16.98 1.42 -29.14
CA ALA A 295 -17.47 2.81 -29.14
C ALA A 295 -16.67 3.75 -30.05
N ILE A 296 -15.57 3.27 -30.66
CA ILE A 296 -14.68 4.07 -31.52
C ILE A 296 -14.60 3.48 -32.95
N ALA A 297 -15.26 2.35 -33.22
CA ALA A 297 -15.44 1.79 -34.56
C ALA A 297 -16.84 2.11 -35.12
#